data_AF-A0A8S9M899-F1
#
_entry.id   AF-A0A8S9M899-F1
#
_cell.length_a   1.000
_cell.length_b   1.000
_cell.length_c   1.000
_cell.angle_alpha   90.00
_cell.angle_beta   90.00
_cell.angle_gamma   90.00
#
_symmetry.space_group_name_H-M   'P 1'
#
loop_
_entity.id
_entity.type
_entity.pdbx_description
1 polymer ?
#
loop_
_entity_poly.entity_id
_entity_poly.type
_entity_poly.pdbx_seq_one_letter_code
_entity_poly.pdbx_strand_id
1 'polypeptide(L)'
;MFQYVWLGITRMEVKMHEPVAFEGTLEPRAWPCFIDYSPLQPLIVLICVVIGSLGIAEEEQGVENVTVSNVDFTATSNGVRIKTWAKNSKSFARNIVFQHINMKMVKNPIIIDQHYCFYKPCPEQESGVEVSNVRYEDIHGTSSTDVAVKLDCSKEKPCTGIVMDNVNLALQLVNQLAQASCSNANGLANDVVIPFTPYIHGTSSTDVAVKLDCSKEKPCTGIVMDNVNLAFQLVNQPAQASCSNANGLANDVVIPFTPCLKRDILMT
;
A
#
# COMPACT_ATOMS: atom_id res chain seq x y z
N MET A 1 -22.37 26.66 -15.12
CA MET A 1 -22.17 25.59 -16.12
C MET A 1 -20.66 25.55 -16.37
N PHE A 2 -19.91 24.76 -15.60
CA PHE A 2 -18.46 24.67 -15.78
C PHE A 2 -18.18 23.51 -16.74
N GLN A 3 -17.72 23.88 -17.93
CA GLN A 3 -17.35 22.97 -19.00
C GLN A 3 -15.90 22.59 -18.76
N TYR A 4 -15.65 21.36 -18.33
CA TYR A 4 -14.30 20.85 -18.09
C TYR A 4 -13.75 20.30 -19.41
N VAL A 5 -12.71 20.96 -19.94
CA VAL A 5 -11.90 20.43 -21.04
C VAL A 5 -10.85 19.51 -20.44
N TRP A 6 -10.81 18.27 -20.91
CA TRP A 6 -9.91 17.21 -20.43
C TRP A 6 -8.68 17.15 -21.33
N LEU A 7 -7.49 17.43 -20.80
CA LEU A 7 -6.23 17.05 -21.43
C LEU A 7 -5.34 16.31 -20.41
N GLY A 8 -4.81 15.16 -20.85
CA GLY A 8 -4.19 14.15 -20.01
C GLY A 8 -2.75 14.46 -19.64
N ILE A 9 -2.41 14.27 -18.37
CA ILE A 9 -1.03 14.17 -17.90
C ILE A 9 -0.67 12.69 -17.88
N THR A 10 0.38 12.32 -18.61
CA THR A 10 0.84 10.92 -18.79
C THR A 10 2.10 10.58 -17.97
N ARG A 11 2.65 11.54 -17.22
CA ARG A 11 3.85 11.37 -16.37
C ARG A 11 3.95 12.48 -15.31
N MET A 12 4.24 12.12 -14.06
CA MET A 12 4.53 13.09 -12.98
C MET A 12 5.71 12.60 -12.13
N GLU A 13 6.75 13.43 -12.03
CA GLU A 13 7.88 13.20 -11.11
C GLU A 13 7.87 14.29 -10.02
N VAL A 14 7.87 13.87 -8.76
CA VAL A 14 7.99 14.77 -7.60
C VAL A 14 9.29 14.42 -6.87
N LYS A 15 10.27 15.33 -6.87
CA LYS A 15 11.57 15.23 -6.16
C LYS A 15 11.80 16.51 -5.34
N MET A 16 12.15 16.40 -4.06
CA MET A 16 12.20 17.57 -3.16
C MET A 16 13.55 17.84 -2.47
N HIS A 17 14.62 17.12 -2.84
CA HIS A 17 15.94 17.28 -2.21
C HIS A 17 16.92 18.26 -2.91
N GLU A 18 16.49 19.05 -3.89
CA GLU A 18 17.27 20.18 -4.44
C GLU A 18 16.38 21.43 -4.61
N PRO A 19 16.93 22.66 -4.49
CA PRO A 19 16.16 23.88 -4.73
C PRO A 19 15.90 24.00 -6.24
N VAL A 20 14.82 23.40 -6.73
CA VAL A 20 14.43 23.47 -8.13
C VAL A 20 13.03 24.05 -8.25
N ALA A 21 12.95 25.14 -9.01
CA ALA A 21 11.72 25.75 -9.47
C ALA A 21 10.90 24.72 -10.27
N PHE A 22 9.61 24.59 -9.94
CA PHE A 22 8.68 23.84 -10.77
C PHE A 22 8.45 24.58 -12.09
N GLU A 23 9.05 24.10 -13.18
CA GLU A 23 8.55 24.37 -14.54
C GLU A 23 7.62 23.22 -14.96
N GLY A 24 6.34 23.41 -14.68
CA GLY A 24 5.28 22.52 -15.11
C GLY A 24 3.93 23.11 -14.74
N THR A 25 3.08 23.37 -15.74
CA THR A 25 1.73 23.89 -15.54
C THR A 25 0.89 22.86 -14.79
N LEU A 26 0.62 23.15 -13.51
CA LEU A 26 -0.25 22.37 -12.62
C LEU A 26 -1.71 22.44 -13.10
N GLU A 27 -2.27 21.31 -13.54
CA GLU A 27 -3.72 21.08 -13.69
C GLU A 27 -4.21 20.01 -12.68
N PRO A 28 -5.50 19.98 -12.30
CA PRO A 28 -5.93 19.55 -10.98
C PRO A 28 -6.25 18.04 -10.91
N ARG A 29 -5.25 17.17 -10.89
CA ARG A 29 -5.49 15.71 -10.61
C ARG A 29 -4.51 15.05 -9.63
N ALA A 30 -3.47 15.76 -9.22
CA ALA A 30 -2.71 15.49 -8.02
C ALA A 30 -2.61 16.81 -7.26
N TRP A 31 -3.33 16.94 -6.16
CA TRP A 31 -3.16 18.10 -5.29
C TRP A 31 -1.95 17.80 -4.40
N PRO A 32 -0.82 18.53 -4.50
CA PRO A 32 0.09 18.59 -3.36
C PRO A 32 -0.73 19.12 -2.20
N CYS A 33 -0.89 18.32 -1.14
CA CYS A 33 -1.45 18.84 0.10
C CYS A 33 -0.48 19.95 0.58
N PHE A 34 -1.01 21.15 0.81
CA PHE A 34 -0.31 22.44 1.00
C PHE A 34 1.16 22.35 1.45
N ILE A 35 2.03 23.13 0.80
CA ILE A 35 3.38 23.45 1.28
C ILE A 35 3.22 24.54 2.35
N ASP A 36 3.48 24.23 3.62
CA ASP A 36 3.61 25.27 4.65
C ASP A 36 5.08 25.74 4.68
N TYR A 37 5.32 26.98 4.26
CA TYR A 37 6.66 27.57 4.24
C TYR A 37 6.85 28.40 5.52
N SER A 38 7.41 27.79 6.57
CA SER A 38 7.81 28.53 7.77
C SER A 38 9.23 29.08 7.59
N PRO A 39 9.44 30.42 7.59
CA PRO A 39 10.77 31.01 7.43
C PRO A 39 11.74 30.74 8.61
N LEU A 40 11.32 29.98 9.63
CA LEU A 40 12.11 29.66 10.81
C LEU A 40 12.58 28.20 10.87
N GLN A 41 12.18 27.33 9.92
CA GLN A 41 12.67 25.95 9.79
C GLN A 41 12.80 25.55 8.32
N PRO A 42 13.99 25.14 7.83
CA PRO A 42 14.19 24.79 6.42
C PRO A 42 13.58 23.42 6.01
N LEU A 43 12.72 22.80 6.82
CA LEU A 43 12.03 21.56 6.45
C LEU A 43 10.76 21.89 5.66
N ILE A 44 10.71 21.48 4.40
CA ILE A 44 9.48 21.45 3.61
C ILE A 44 8.58 20.37 4.24
N VAL A 45 7.55 20.79 4.98
CA VAL A 45 6.57 19.86 5.57
C VAL A 45 5.48 19.62 4.53
N LEU A 46 5.54 18.51 3.81
CA LEU A 46 4.40 18.06 3.01
C LEU A 46 3.29 17.57 3.92
N ILE A 47 2.04 17.96 3.66
CA ILE A 47 0.90 17.50 4.47
C ILE A 47 0.43 16.09 4.07
N CYS A 48 0.54 15.71 2.79
CA CYS A 48 0.23 14.39 2.24
C CYS A 48 0.48 14.34 0.73
N VAL A 49 0.65 13.14 0.17
CA VAL A 49 0.59 12.88 -1.27
C VAL A 49 -0.60 11.97 -1.56
N VAL A 50 -1.50 12.43 -2.43
CA VAL A 50 -2.72 11.68 -2.77
C VAL A 50 -2.86 11.56 -4.29
N ILE A 51 -2.97 10.33 -4.77
CA ILE A 51 -3.38 10.00 -6.15
C ILE A 51 -4.90 9.76 -6.11
N GLY A 52 -5.65 10.66 -6.76
CA GLY A 52 -7.11 10.62 -6.84
C GLY A 52 -7.82 11.78 -6.12
N SER A 53 -9.15 11.72 -5.93
CA SER A 53 -9.98 10.53 -6.14
C SER A 53 -10.26 10.26 -7.61
N LEU A 54 -10.17 8.99 -7.99
CA LEU A 54 -10.44 8.50 -9.34
C LEU A 54 -11.77 7.72 -9.37
N GLY A 55 -12.41 7.70 -10.53
CA GLY A 55 -13.62 6.91 -10.78
C GLY A 55 -14.90 7.58 -10.32
N ILE A 56 -14.95 8.91 -10.30
CA ILE A 56 -16.20 9.63 -10.06
C ILE A 56 -17.17 9.46 -11.24
N ALA A 57 -16.63 9.33 -12.45
CA ALA A 57 -17.35 9.02 -13.67
C ALA A 57 -16.98 7.62 -14.19
N GLU A 58 -17.92 6.99 -14.89
CA GLU A 58 -17.70 5.66 -15.48
C GLU A 58 -16.60 5.73 -16.56
N GLU A 59 -16.71 6.73 -17.45
CA GLU A 59 -15.71 7.08 -18.46
C GLU A 59 -14.82 8.21 -17.92
N GLU A 60 -13.70 7.83 -17.31
CA GLU A 60 -12.73 8.75 -16.72
C GLU A 60 -11.32 8.30 -17.09
N GLN A 61 -10.46 9.25 -17.46
CA GLN A 61 -9.05 8.92 -17.72
C GLN A 61 -8.36 8.42 -16.46
N GLY A 62 -7.46 7.46 -16.62
CA GLY A 62 -6.61 6.98 -15.54
C GLY A 62 -5.40 7.87 -15.27
N VAL A 63 -4.65 7.49 -14.24
CA VAL A 63 -3.34 8.02 -13.88
C VAL A 63 -2.29 6.94 -14.10
N GLU A 64 -1.18 7.29 -14.75
CA GLU A 64 -0.06 6.35 -14.91
C GLU A 64 1.30 7.02 -14.86
N ASN A 65 2.33 6.21 -14.58
CA ASN A 65 3.74 6.59 -14.61
C ASN A 65 4.04 7.77 -13.67
N VAL A 66 3.71 7.58 -12.40
CA VAL A 66 3.94 8.57 -11.34
C VAL A 66 5.08 8.10 -10.46
N THR A 67 6.05 8.97 -10.20
CA THR A 67 7.10 8.73 -9.21
C THR A 67 7.12 9.85 -8.18
N VAL A 68 7.00 9.47 -6.92
CA VAL A 68 7.10 10.33 -5.76
C VAL A 68 8.33 9.89 -4.98
N SER A 69 9.31 10.77 -4.86
CA SER A 69 10.59 10.39 -4.28
C SER A 69 11.23 11.46 -3.42
N ASN A 70 12.02 11.04 -2.42
CA ASN A 70 12.81 11.91 -1.56
C ASN A 70 11.90 12.89 -0.81
N VAL A 71 10.99 12.33 0.00
CA VAL A 71 9.93 13.09 0.69
C VAL A 71 9.94 12.78 2.18
N ASP A 72 9.83 13.83 3.00
CA ASP A 72 9.65 13.70 4.44
C ASP A 72 8.24 14.13 4.86
N PHE A 73 7.54 13.26 5.59
CA PHE A 73 6.26 13.55 6.22
C PHE A 73 6.42 13.64 7.73
N THR A 74 6.03 14.75 8.35
CA THR A 74 6.08 14.92 9.82
C THR A 74 4.74 15.37 10.36
N ALA A 75 4.22 14.66 11.36
CA ALA A 75 2.99 14.97 12.08
C ALA A 75 1.75 15.13 11.17
N THR A 76 1.71 14.41 10.05
CA THR A 76 0.63 14.52 9.07
C THR A 76 -0.49 13.52 9.30
N SER A 77 -1.65 13.77 8.68
CA SER A 77 -2.76 12.82 8.70
C SER A 77 -2.52 11.61 7.79
N ASN A 78 -1.82 11.79 6.67
CA ASN A 78 -1.51 10.71 5.74
C ASN A 78 -0.11 10.92 5.17
N GLY A 79 0.58 9.83 4.82
CA GLY A 79 1.79 9.88 4.01
C GLY A 79 1.40 9.85 2.54
N VAL A 80 1.49 8.66 1.95
CA VAL A 80 1.14 8.37 0.56
C VAL A 80 -0.21 7.64 0.48
N ARG A 81 -1.11 8.12 -0.38
CA ARG A 81 -2.46 7.56 -0.51
C ARG A 81 -2.92 7.45 -1.95
N ILE A 82 -3.51 6.32 -2.31
CA ILE A 82 -4.33 6.15 -3.51
C ILE A 82 -5.79 6.04 -3.05
N LYS A 83 -6.69 6.84 -3.63
CA LYS A 83 -8.12 6.79 -3.29
C LYS A 83 -8.99 6.68 -4.55
N THR A 84 -9.91 5.72 -4.60
CA THR A 84 -10.84 5.54 -5.73
C THR A 84 -12.26 5.40 -5.19
N TRP A 85 -13.22 5.95 -5.94
CA TRP A 85 -14.62 5.92 -5.55
C TRP A 85 -15.19 4.50 -5.59
N ALA A 86 -16.01 4.17 -4.59
CA ALA A 86 -16.83 2.96 -4.52
C ALA A 86 -17.95 2.98 -5.59
N LYS A 87 -17.57 2.96 -6.87
CA LYS A 87 -18.45 3.06 -8.04
C LYS A 87 -17.84 2.33 -9.24
N ASN A 88 -18.71 1.91 -10.16
CA ASN A 88 -18.28 1.41 -11.46
C ASN A 88 -17.49 2.49 -12.22
N SER A 89 -16.35 2.10 -12.77
CA SER A 89 -15.48 2.95 -13.59
C SER A 89 -14.61 2.09 -14.50
N LYS A 90 -14.14 2.69 -15.60
CA LYS A 90 -13.12 2.12 -16.49
C LYS A 90 -11.76 2.80 -16.32
N SER A 91 -11.64 3.70 -15.34
CA SER A 91 -10.39 4.39 -15.01
C SER A 91 -9.36 3.43 -14.41
N PHE A 92 -8.12 3.90 -14.28
CA PHE A 92 -7.02 3.12 -13.74
C PHE A 92 -6.01 4.00 -12.99
N ALA A 93 -5.24 3.40 -12.09
CA ALA A 93 -4.05 3.95 -11.46
C ALA A 93 -2.93 2.91 -11.61
N ARG A 94 -1.93 3.17 -12.46
CA ARG A 94 -0.88 2.17 -12.74
C ARG A 94 0.53 2.70 -12.84
N ASN A 95 1.51 1.83 -12.61
CA ASN A 95 2.95 2.16 -12.70
C ASN A 95 3.28 3.36 -11.81
N ILE A 96 3.03 3.20 -10.51
CA ILE A 96 3.23 4.24 -9.50
C ILE A 96 4.38 3.81 -8.59
N VAL A 97 5.31 4.72 -8.30
CA VAL A 97 6.45 4.45 -7.43
C VAL A 97 6.51 5.51 -6.33
N PHE A 98 6.50 5.05 -5.08
CA PHE A 98 6.78 5.86 -3.89
C PHE A 98 8.12 5.38 -3.32
N GLN A 99 9.17 6.21 -3.36
CA GLN A 99 10.51 5.77 -2.96
C GLN A 99 11.32 6.79 -2.16
N HIS A 100 12.19 6.34 -1.25
CA HIS A 100 13.02 7.22 -0.41
C HIS A 100 12.15 8.20 0.40
N ILE A 101 11.31 7.67 1.28
CA ILE A 101 10.35 8.45 2.06
C ILE A 101 10.60 8.26 3.54
N ASN A 102 10.77 9.36 4.29
CA ASN A 102 10.80 9.31 5.74
C ASN A 102 9.48 9.79 6.33
N MET A 103 8.98 9.09 7.34
CA MET A 103 7.73 9.41 8.02
C MET A 103 7.97 9.57 9.52
N LYS A 104 7.41 10.61 10.12
CA LYS A 104 7.52 10.86 11.55
C LYS A 104 6.16 11.23 12.11
N MET A 105 5.63 10.40 13.00
CA MET A 105 4.32 10.62 13.63
C MET A 105 3.19 10.82 12.61
N VAL A 106 3.22 10.07 11.51
CA VAL A 106 2.18 10.13 10.47
C VAL A 106 1.01 9.25 10.90
N LYS A 107 -0.23 9.74 10.85
CA LYS A 107 -1.40 8.95 11.29
C LYS A 107 -1.65 7.74 10.41
N ASN A 108 -1.66 7.94 9.09
CA ASN A 108 -1.87 6.86 8.11
C ASN A 108 -0.77 6.89 7.04
N PRO A 109 0.39 6.28 7.30
CA PRO A 109 1.55 6.28 6.43
C PRO A 109 1.27 5.89 4.98
N ILE A 110 0.71 4.69 4.76
CA ILE A 110 0.48 4.14 3.42
C ILE A 110 -0.98 3.67 3.31
N ILE A 111 -1.73 4.22 2.35
CA ILE A 111 -3.12 3.84 2.10
C ILE A 111 -3.40 3.56 0.62
N ILE A 112 -4.08 2.45 0.34
CA ILE A 112 -4.95 2.31 -0.83
C ILE A 112 -6.38 2.16 -0.32
N ASP A 113 -7.29 3.01 -0.82
CA ASP A 113 -8.70 3.06 -0.41
C ASP A 113 -9.58 3.04 -1.66
N GLN A 114 -10.00 1.83 -2.06
CA GLN A 114 -10.93 1.64 -3.19
C GLN A 114 -12.41 1.66 -2.78
N HIS A 115 -12.71 1.99 -1.52
CA HIS A 115 -14.07 2.15 -1.01
C HIS A 115 -14.35 3.61 -0.61
N TYR A 116 -13.66 4.55 -1.24
CA TYR A 116 -13.79 5.97 -0.92
C TYR A 116 -15.19 6.48 -1.29
N CYS A 117 -15.78 7.23 -0.35
CA CYS A 117 -17.02 7.96 -0.58
C CYS A 117 -16.99 9.25 0.23
N PHE A 118 -17.63 10.31 -0.28
CA PHE A 118 -17.68 11.60 0.39
C PHE A 118 -18.74 11.66 1.50
N TYR A 119 -19.91 11.03 1.28
CA TYR A 119 -21.00 10.95 2.26
C TYR A 119 -21.07 9.55 2.87
N LYS A 120 -21.28 9.47 4.19
CA LYS A 120 -21.49 8.22 4.91
C LYS A 120 -23.01 8.01 5.17
N PRO A 121 -23.51 6.77 5.12
CA PRO A 121 -22.80 5.53 4.80
C PRO A 121 -22.35 5.48 3.32
N CYS A 122 -21.21 4.82 3.05
CA CYS A 122 -20.79 4.62 1.68
C CYS A 122 -21.78 3.71 0.95
N PRO A 123 -21.91 3.84 -0.39
CA PRO A 123 -22.57 2.82 -1.19
C PRO A 123 -21.91 1.46 -0.97
N GLU A 124 -22.70 0.38 -1.01
CA GLU A 124 -22.19 -1.00 -0.98
C GLU A 124 -21.60 -1.44 -2.34
N GLN A 125 -21.34 -0.49 -3.23
CA GLN A 125 -20.76 -0.73 -4.54
C GLN A 125 -19.24 -0.90 -4.43
N GLU A 126 -18.69 -1.64 -5.38
CA GLU A 126 -17.27 -1.87 -5.53
C GLU A 126 -16.67 -0.85 -6.50
N SER A 127 -15.40 -0.50 -6.32
CA SER A 127 -14.69 0.37 -7.26
C SER A 127 -14.34 -0.39 -8.53
N GLY A 128 -14.73 0.15 -9.68
CA GLY A 128 -14.30 -0.33 -11.00
C GLY A 128 -12.91 0.18 -11.42
N VAL A 129 -12.29 1.10 -10.66
CA VAL A 129 -10.96 1.62 -10.98
C VAL A 129 -9.89 0.55 -10.78
N GLU A 130 -9.09 0.28 -11.81
CA GLU A 130 -7.99 -0.69 -11.73
C GLU A 130 -6.75 -0.08 -11.08
N VAL A 131 -6.26 -0.68 -9.98
CA VAL A 131 -5.00 -0.27 -9.34
C VAL A 131 -3.95 -1.34 -9.57
N SER A 132 -2.88 -1.01 -10.29
CA SER A 132 -1.86 -2.00 -10.66
C SER A 132 -0.42 -1.46 -10.64
N ASN A 133 0.56 -2.33 -10.43
CA ASN A 133 1.99 -2.00 -10.51
C ASN A 133 2.35 -0.78 -9.63
N VAL A 134 2.03 -0.85 -8.34
CA VAL A 134 2.36 0.18 -7.35
C VAL A 134 3.52 -0.30 -6.49
N ARG A 135 4.62 0.46 -6.43
CA ARG A 135 5.83 0.12 -5.69
C ARG A 135 6.04 1.10 -4.55
N TYR A 136 6.28 0.56 -3.36
CA TYR A 136 6.67 1.29 -2.15
C TYR A 136 8.08 0.84 -1.77
N GLU A 137 9.05 1.72 -1.90
CA GLU A 137 10.48 1.38 -1.81
C GLU A 137 11.20 2.28 -0.80
N ASP A 138 12.00 1.72 0.11
CA ASP A 138 12.84 2.53 1.00
C ASP A 138 12.01 3.59 1.77
N ILE A 139 11.00 3.12 2.50
CA ILE A 139 10.09 3.97 3.28
C ILE A 139 10.28 3.70 4.76
N HIS A 140 10.68 4.70 5.54
CA HIS A 140 11.10 4.51 6.94
C HIS A 140 10.39 5.44 7.91
N GLY A 141 10.31 5.04 9.18
CA GLY A 141 10.04 5.94 10.30
C GLY A 141 8.87 5.52 11.18
N THR A 142 7.97 6.44 11.57
CA THR A 142 6.96 6.19 12.60
C THR A 142 5.52 6.57 12.22
N SER A 143 4.59 5.67 12.58
CA SER A 143 3.15 5.89 12.59
C SER A 143 2.68 6.39 13.96
N SER A 144 1.67 7.26 13.97
CA SER A 144 0.98 7.66 15.21
C SER A 144 -0.31 6.87 15.47
N THR A 145 -0.65 5.92 14.62
CA THR A 145 -1.75 4.96 14.83
C THR A 145 -1.27 3.53 14.61
N ASP A 146 -2.02 2.55 15.12
CA ASP A 146 -1.64 1.14 15.05
C ASP A 146 -1.49 0.64 13.62
N VAL A 147 -2.39 1.02 12.71
CA VAL A 147 -2.35 0.57 11.31
C VAL A 147 -1.53 1.54 10.46
N ALA A 148 -0.27 1.19 10.20
CA ALA A 148 0.63 1.99 9.37
C ALA A 148 0.38 1.79 7.87
N VAL A 149 -0.02 0.58 7.48
CA VAL A 149 -0.24 0.20 6.08
C VAL A 149 -1.67 -0.33 5.94
N LYS A 150 -2.49 0.33 5.12
CA LYS A 150 -3.85 -0.12 4.80
C LYS A 150 -4.04 -0.27 3.30
N LEU A 151 -4.19 -1.48 2.80
CA LEU A 151 -4.53 -1.77 1.40
C LEU A 151 -5.97 -2.28 1.33
N ASP A 152 -6.92 -1.38 1.16
CA ASP A 152 -8.35 -1.70 1.10
C ASP A 152 -8.80 -1.72 -0.36
N CYS A 153 -8.60 -2.85 -1.03
CA CYS A 153 -8.87 -3.00 -2.44
C CYS A 153 -10.24 -3.63 -2.69
N SER A 154 -10.83 -3.30 -3.83
CA SER A 154 -12.13 -3.78 -4.26
C SER A 154 -12.10 -5.27 -4.57
N LYS A 155 -13.20 -5.96 -4.27
CA LYS A 155 -13.36 -7.37 -4.67
C LYS A 155 -13.65 -7.53 -6.18
N GLU A 156 -14.17 -6.48 -6.83
CA GLU A 156 -14.45 -6.48 -8.28
C GLU A 156 -13.17 -6.19 -9.09
N LYS A 157 -12.35 -5.26 -8.59
CA LYS A 157 -11.04 -4.93 -9.16
C LYS A 157 -9.94 -4.98 -8.09
N PRO A 158 -9.48 -6.19 -7.71
CA PRO A 158 -8.37 -6.37 -6.77
C PRO A 158 -7.12 -5.60 -7.21
N CYS A 159 -6.36 -5.08 -6.25
CA CYS A 159 -5.09 -4.46 -6.56
C CYS A 159 -4.07 -5.52 -6.99
N THR A 160 -3.30 -5.26 -8.04
CA THR A 160 -2.33 -6.22 -8.59
C THR A 160 -0.93 -5.63 -8.73
N GLY A 161 0.10 -6.47 -8.64
CA GLY A 161 1.48 -6.01 -8.79
C GLY A 161 1.90 -4.98 -7.74
N ILE A 162 1.35 -5.06 -6.52
CA ILE A 162 1.81 -4.24 -5.41
C ILE A 162 3.18 -4.76 -4.94
N VAL A 163 4.16 -3.89 -4.76
CA VAL A 163 5.47 -4.28 -4.23
C VAL A 163 5.79 -3.40 -3.04
N MET A 164 6.14 -4.02 -1.92
CA MET A 164 6.73 -3.36 -0.76
C MET A 164 8.16 -3.85 -0.63
N ASP A 165 9.11 -2.93 -0.66
CA ASP A 165 10.54 -3.21 -0.68
C ASP A 165 11.24 -2.30 0.33
N ASN A 166 11.81 -2.87 1.39
CA ASN A 166 12.45 -2.09 2.47
C ASN A 166 11.53 -1.00 3.06
N VAL A 167 10.36 -1.40 3.58
CA VAL A 167 9.39 -0.52 4.24
C VAL A 167 9.46 -0.78 5.74
N ASN A 168 9.83 0.21 6.56
CA ASN A 168 10.01 0.08 8.00
C ASN A 168 9.32 1.20 8.78
N LEU A 169 8.11 0.94 9.26
CA LEU A 169 7.26 1.88 9.99
C LEU A 169 6.92 1.31 11.39
N ALA A 170 7.39 1.98 12.44
CA ALA A 170 7.15 1.64 13.83
C ALA A 170 6.02 2.48 14.45
N LEU A 171 5.36 1.97 15.49
CA LEU A 171 4.40 2.77 16.27
C LEU A 171 5.15 3.73 17.21
N GLN A 172 4.90 5.03 17.06
CA GLN A 172 5.62 6.09 17.78
C GLN A 172 5.57 5.96 19.30
N LEU A 173 4.44 5.53 19.86
CA LEU A 173 4.14 5.66 21.28
C LEU A 173 4.76 4.56 22.15
N VAL A 174 5.31 3.48 21.56
CA VAL A 174 5.79 2.34 22.36
C VAL A 174 7.04 1.65 21.80
N ASN A 175 7.67 2.15 20.72
CA ASN A 175 8.64 1.36 19.93
C ASN A 175 8.13 -0.06 19.62
N GLN A 176 6.80 -0.22 19.60
CA GLN A 176 6.13 -1.43 19.17
C GLN A 176 6.01 -1.39 17.66
N LEU A 177 5.90 -2.56 17.05
CA LEU A 177 5.68 -2.69 15.62
C LEU A 177 4.29 -2.11 15.32
N ALA A 178 4.19 -1.26 14.29
CA ALA A 178 2.88 -0.93 13.75
C ALA A 178 2.28 -2.20 13.10
N GLN A 179 1.03 -2.11 12.64
CA GLN A 179 0.27 -3.16 11.98
C GLN A 179 0.02 -2.82 10.51
N ALA A 180 -0.24 -3.85 9.70
CA ALA A 180 -0.75 -3.72 8.35
C ALA A 180 -2.13 -4.39 8.22
N SER A 181 -2.95 -3.90 7.29
CA SER A 181 -4.26 -4.45 6.95
C SER A 181 -4.42 -4.49 5.44
N CYS A 182 -4.81 -5.65 4.89
CA CYS A 182 -4.92 -5.86 3.45
C CYS A 182 -6.22 -6.60 3.09
N SER A 183 -6.93 -6.10 2.09
CA SER A 183 -8.15 -6.67 1.52
C SER A 183 -8.01 -6.68 0.00
N ASN A 184 -8.14 -7.83 -0.67
CA ASN A 184 -8.08 -7.97 -2.14
C ASN A 184 -6.84 -7.33 -2.80
N ALA A 185 -5.70 -7.40 -2.12
CA ALA A 185 -4.44 -6.87 -2.61
C ALA A 185 -3.47 -8.03 -2.90
N ASN A 186 -2.98 -8.09 -4.14
CA ASN A 186 -1.98 -9.07 -4.57
C ASN A 186 -0.64 -8.37 -4.73
N GLY A 187 0.37 -8.83 -4.00
CA GLY A 187 1.68 -8.19 -4.03
C GLY A 187 2.83 -9.03 -3.50
N LEU A 188 4.02 -8.44 -3.55
CA LEU A 188 5.27 -9.00 -3.06
C LEU A 188 5.81 -8.11 -1.94
N ALA A 189 6.36 -8.75 -0.91
CA ALA A 189 7.14 -8.10 0.14
C ALA A 189 8.59 -8.57 0.02
N ASN A 190 9.51 -7.63 -0.16
CA ASN A 190 10.94 -7.88 -0.29
C ASN A 190 11.69 -7.20 0.88
N ASP A 191 12.80 -7.81 1.29
CA ASP A 191 13.64 -7.35 2.41
C ASP A 191 12.84 -7.14 3.72
N VAL A 192 13.22 -6.15 4.52
CA VAL A 192 12.54 -5.85 5.79
C VAL A 192 11.26 -5.09 5.49
N VAL A 193 10.13 -5.72 5.80
CA VAL A 193 8.81 -5.08 5.78
C VAL A 193 8.22 -5.07 7.19
N ILE A 194 8.32 -3.92 7.84
CA ILE A 194 7.71 -3.57 9.12
C ILE A 194 6.75 -2.40 8.84
N PRO A 195 5.49 -2.40 9.26
CA PRO A 195 4.83 -3.27 10.23
C PRO A 195 4.79 -4.76 9.89
N PHE A 196 5.17 -5.61 10.85
CA PHE A 196 4.68 -6.99 10.84
C PHE A 196 3.19 -6.93 11.14
N THR A 197 2.38 -7.63 10.37
CA THR A 197 1.03 -7.96 10.81
C THR A 197 1.15 -8.90 12.02
N PRO A 198 0.69 -8.53 13.23
CA PRO A 198 0.50 -9.52 14.29
C PRO A 198 -0.62 -10.51 13.96
N TYR A 199 -1.36 -10.25 12.87
CA TYR A 199 -2.38 -11.14 12.32
C TYR A 199 -2.54 -10.85 10.81
N ILE A 200 -1.98 -11.67 9.91
CA ILE A 200 -2.32 -11.59 8.47
C ILE A 200 -3.73 -12.13 8.32
N HIS A 201 -4.75 -11.29 8.18
CA HIS A 201 -6.10 -11.74 7.83
C HIS A 201 -6.58 -11.11 6.53
N GLY A 202 -7.06 -11.93 5.60
CA GLY A 202 -7.52 -11.43 4.30
C GLY A 202 -7.98 -12.53 3.37
N THR A 203 -8.48 -12.13 2.21
CA THR A 203 -8.90 -13.05 1.16
C THR A 203 -7.97 -12.96 -0.04
N SER A 204 -7.54 -14.11 -0.55
CA SER A 204 -6.79 -14.22 -1.79
C SER A 204 -7.75 -14.39 -2.97
N SER A 205 -7.45 -13.66 -4.04
CA SER A 205 -8.15 -13.78 -5.33
C SER A 205 -7.78 -15.07 -6.09
N THR A 206 -6.65 -15.68 -5.72
CA THR A 206 -6.19 -16.99 -6.20
C THR A 206 -6.34 -18.04 -5.11
N ASP A 207 -6.44 -19.31 -5.49
CA ASP A 207 -6.45 -20.43 -4.55
C ASP A 207 -5.15 -20.51 -3.75
N VAL A 208 -3.99 -20.21 -4.34
CA VAL A 208 -2.71 -20.10 -3.63
C VAL A 208 -2.52 -18.68 -3.08
N ALA A 209 -2.55 -18.51 -1.76
CA ALA A 209 -2.37 -17.22 -1.07
C ALA A 209 -0.96 -17.02 -0.49
N VAL A 210 -0.23 -18.11 -0.25
CA VAL A 210 1.16 -18.07 0.22
C VAL A 210 2.02 -18.83 -0.77
N LYS A 211 3.04 -18.17 -1.34
CA LYS A 211 3.98 -18.81 -2.27
C LYS A 211 5.41 -18.50 -1.86
N LEU A 212 6.13 -19.53 -1.42
CA LEU A 212 7.54 -19.45 -1.01
C LEU A 212 8.40 -20.19 -2.03
N ASP A 213 8.77 -19.49 -3.11
CA ASP A 213 9.57 -20.06 -4.21
C ASP A 213 10.99 -19.52 -4.20
N CYS A 214 11.94 -20.39 -3.89
CA CYS A 214 13.36 -20.06 -3.81
C CYS A 214 14.13 -20.76 -4.93
N SER A 215 15.25 -20.17 -5.33
CA SER A 215 16.13 -20.76 -6.35
C SER A 215 16.59 -22.15 -5.95
N LYS A 216 16.84 -23.05 -6.90
CA LYS A 216 17.35 -24.41 -6.60
C LYS A 216 18.71 -24.39 -5.87
N GLU A 217 19.50 -23.36 -6.09
CA GLU A 217 20.88 -23.24 -5.59
C GLU A 217 20.95 -22.61 -4.19
N LYS A 218 19.98 -21.76 -3.85
CA LYS A 218 19.94 -21.05 -2.56
C LYS A 218 18.55 -21.19 -1.93
N PRO A 219 18.42 -21.99 -0.86
CA PRO A 219 17.16 -22.13 -0.16
C PRO A 219 16.80 -20.85 0.58
N CYS A 220 15.51 -20.53 0.68
CA CYS A 220 15.08 -19.51 1.64
C CYS A 220 15.22 -20.06 3.05
N THR A 221 15.87 -19.29 3.91
CA THR A 221 16.10 -19.61 5.33
C THR A 221 15.72 -18.40 6.18
N GLY A 222 15.45 -18.60 7.47
CA GLY A 222 15.03 -17.52 8.37
C GLY A 222 13.59 -17.03 8.13
N ILE A 223 12.78 -17.79 7.37
CA ILE A 223 11.35 -17.50 7.22
C ILE A 223 10.68 -17.79 8.56
N VAL A 224 10.02 -16.79 9.13
CA VAL A 224 9.16 -16.93 10.30
C VAL A 224 7.79 -16.39 9.93
N MET A 225 6.76 -17.24 10.01
CA MET A 225 5.38 -16.81 9.91
C MET A 225 4.72 -16.91 11.28
N ASP A 226 4.00 -15.87 11.62
CA ASP A 226 3.29 -15.74 12.88
C ASP A 226 1.87 -15.24 12.56
N ASN A 227 0.86 -15.91 13.10
CA ASN A 227 -0.53 -15.48 13.04
C ASN A 227 -1.06 -15.15 11.61
N VAL A 228 -1.03 -16.12 10.70
CA VAL A 228 -1.52 -15.97 9.31
C VAL A 228 -2.86 -16.68 9.14
N ASN A 229 -3.85 -16.01 8.54
CA ASN A 229 -5.19 -16.51 8.25
C ASN A 229 -5.74 -15.95 6.94
N LEU A 230 -5.41 -16.62 5.83
CA LEU A 230 -5.82 -16.26 4.49
C LEU A 230 -6.88 -17.25 3.97
N ALA A 231 -8.00 -16.72 3.49
CA ALA A 231 -9.09 -17.49 2.90
C ALA A 231 -9.15 -17.31 1.38
N PHE A 232 -9.60 -18.33 0.66
CA PHE A 232 -9.89 -18.24 -0.76
C PHE A 232 -11.29 -17.65 -0.98
N GLN A 233 -11.35 -16.59 -1.80
CA GLN A 233 -12.54 -15.74 -1.98
C GLN A 233 -13.78 -16.49 -2.48
N LEU A 234 -13.65 -17.53 -3.30
CA LEU A 234 -14.80 -18.19 -3.93
C LEU A 234 -15.53 -19.20 -3.04
N VAL A 235 -14.95 -19.62 -1.91
CA VAL A 235 -15.52 -20.73 -1.12
C VAL A 235 -15.50 -20.50 0.40
N ASN A 236 -15.00 -19.36 0.88
CA ASN A 236 -14.78 -19.13 2.32
C ASN A 236 -13.99 -20.29 3.00
N GLN A 237 -13.19 -21.00 2.20
CA GLN A 237 -12.29 -22.05 2.63
C GLN A 237 -10.91 -21.44 2.84
N PRO A 238 -10.03 -22.07 3.65
CA PRO A 238 -8.62 -21.72 3.67
C PRO A 238 -8.08 -21.64 2.25
N ALA A 239 -7.23 -20.66 1.96
CA ALA A 239 -6.48 -20.66 0.72
C ALA A 239 -5.52 -21.87 0.67
N GLN A 240 -4.57 -21.88 -0.25
CA GLN A 240 -3.50 -22.87 -0.34
C GLN A 240 -2.15 -22.18 -0.20
N ALA A 241 -1.16 -22.95 0.23
CA ALA A 241 0.22 -22.52 0.24
C ALA A 241 1.06 -23.42 -0.68
N SER A 242 2.03 -22.83 -1.37
CA SER A 242 3.00 -23.53 -2.19
C SER A 242 4.41 -23.17 -1.74
N CYS A 243 5.29 -24.17 -1.70
CA CYS A 243 6.69 -23.99 -1.31
C CYS A 243 7.62 -24.71 -2.29
N SER A 244 8.70 -24.05 -2.68
CA SER A 244 9.80 -24.62 -3.46
C SER A 244 11.14 -24.17 -2.88
N ASN A 245 11.95 -25.12 -2.42
CA ASN A 245 13.26 -24.90 -1.79
C ASN A 245 13.25 -23.87 -0.63
N ALA A 246 12.20 -23.87 0.18
CA ALA A 246 12.05 -22.99 1.34
C ALA A 246 12.01 -23.80 2.64
N ASN A 247 12.57 -23.25 3.71
CA ASN A 247 12.42 -23.79 5.07
C ASN A 247 12.20 -22.63 6.05
N GLY A 248 11.21 -22.75 6.92
CA GLY A 248 10.88 -21.74 7.92
C GLY A 248 10.25 -22.28 9.19
N LEU A 249 9.82 -21.35 10.05
CA LEU A 249 9.12 -21.60 11.29
C LEU A 249 7.72 -20.98 11.26
N ALA A 250 6.76 -21.69 11.84
CA ALA A 250 5.43 -21.19 12.17
C ALA A 250 5.34 -21.06 13.70
N ASN A 251 5.34 -19.83 14.20
CA ASN A 251 5.33 -19.55 15.64
C ASN A 251 3.92 -19.58 16.25
N ASP A 252 2.89 -19.42 15.41
CA ASP A 252 1.47 -19.48 15.80
C ASP A 252 0.61 -20.06 14.66
N VAL A 253 -0.71 -19.84 14.68
CA VAL A 253 -1.66 -20.32 13.65
C VAL A 253 -1.29 -19.75 12.29
N VAL A 254 -1.03 -20.64 11.33
CA VAL A 254 -0.80 -20.30 9.91
C VAL A 254 -1.81 -21.07 9.05
N ILE A 255 -2.75 -20.32 8.49
CA ILE A 255 -3.78 -20.76 7.55
C ILE A 255 -3.59 -19.91 6.27
N PRO A 256 -3.42 -20.53 5.10
CA PRO A 256 -3.48 -21.95 4.87
C PRO A 256 -2.24 -22.72 5.30
N PHE A 257 -2.40 -24.03 5.51
CA PHE A 257 -1.30 -24.90 5.90
C PHE A 257 -0.13 -24.75 4.92
N THR A 258 1.02 -24.34 5.45
CA THR A 258 2.24 -24.07 4.67
C THR A 258 3.29 -25.16 4.95
N PRO A 259 3.49 -26.14 4.03
CA PRO A 259 4.22 -27.37 4.31
C PRO A 259 5.72 -27.19 4.58
N CYS A 260 6.30 -26.05 4.18
CA CYS A 260 7.70 -25.73 4.40
C CYS A 260 8.00 -25.05 5.75
N LEU A 261 6.97 -24.82 6.58
CA LEU A 261 7.14 -24.26 7.92
C LEU A 261 7.04 -25.36 8.97
N LYS A 262 8.01 -25.40 9.88
CA LYS A 262 7.94 -26.25 11.08
C LYS A 262 7.28 -25.48 12.20
N ARG A 263 6.37 -26.13 12.92
CA ARG A 263 5.74 -25.53 14.11
C ARG A 263 6.78 -25.41 15.23
N ASP A 264 6.96 -24.22 15.77
CA ASP A 264 7.84 -24.06 16.93
C ASP A 264 7.10 -24.57 18.19
N ILE A 265 7.57 -25.68 18.77
CA ILE A 265 6.93 -26.36 19.91
C ILE A 265 7.38 -25.72 21.24
N LEU A 266 8.25 -24.70 21.21
CA LEU A 266 8.86 -24.10 22.40
C LEU A 266 8.03 -22.98 23.06
N MET A 267 6.82 -22.66 22.58
CA MET A 267 5.96 -21.60 23.13
C MET A 267 4.57 -22.05 23.63
N THR A 268 4.38 -23.33 23.99
CA THR A 268 3.18 -23.76 24.77
C THR A 268 3.33 -23.49 26.26
#